data_AF-A0A914R165-F1
#
_entry.id   AF-A0A914R165-F1
#
_cell.length_a   1.000
_cell.length_b   1.000
_cell.length_c   1.000
_cell.angle_alpha   90.00
_cell.angle_beta   90.00
_cell.angle_gamma   90.00
#
_symmetry.space_group_name_H-M   'P 1'
#
loop_
_entity.id
_entity.type
_entity.pdbx_description
1 polymer ?
#
loop_
_entity_poly.entity_id
_entity_poly.type
_entity_poly.pdbx_seq_one_letter_code
_entity_poly.pdbx_strand_id
1 'polypeptide(L)'
;MPMAAAAYSDSPNVCIGSVFPNATLFRQLILNCDAFPTDHCSGFTAVSHSDKAIIMSFRGTQGFLQLVTESSEALFANKTAFITGGQE
;
A
#
# COMPACT_ATOMS: atom_id res chain seq x y z
N MET A 1 9.71 7.55 -1.66
CA MET A 1 9.03 7.46 -2.98
C MET A 1 7.66 8.13 -2.89
N PRO A 2 7.32 9.10 -3.75
CA PRO A 2 6.10 9.90 -3.63
C PRO A 2 4.80 9.11 -3.82
N MET A 3 4.76 8.10 -4.69
CA MET A 3 3.56 7.26 -4.89
C MET A 3 3.27 6.37 -3.68
N ALA A 4 4.31 5.90 -2.98
CA ALA A 4 4.14 5.17 -1.72
C ALA A 4 3.54 6.08 -0.64
N ALA A 5 4.02 7.32 -0.53
CA ALA A 5 3.45 8.30 0.40
C ALA A 5 1.99 8.64 0.07
N ALA A 6 1.64 8.74 -1.22
CA ALA A 6 0.26 9.00 -1.65
C ALA A 6 -0.72 7.91 -1.18
N ALA A 7 -0.27 6.65 -0.99
CA ALA A 7 -1.14 5.57 -0.53
C ALA A 7 -1.57 5.73 0.95
N TYR A 8 -0.88 6.57 1.72
CA TYR A 8 -1.26 6.96 3.08
C TYR A 8 -2.36 8.03 3.13
N SER A 9 -2.69 8.66 2.01
CA SER A 9 -3.75 9.67 1.91
C SER A 9 -5.10 9.03 1.57
N ASP A 10 -6.17 9.54 2.18
CA ASP A 10 -7.55 9.23 1.77
C ASP A 10 -7.94 9.95 0.47
N SER A 11 -7.10 10.87 -0.01
CA SER A 11 -7.26 11.60 -1.26
C SER A 11 -5.94 11.64 -2.03
N PRO A 12 -5.52 10.52 -2.64
CA PRO A 12 -4.24 10.39 -3.33
C PRO A 12 -4.16 11.26 -4.58
N ASN A 13 -5.28 11.72 -5.16
CA ASN A 13 -5.26 12.56 -6.36
C ASN A 13 -4.51 13.88 -6.14
N VAL A 14 -4.55 14.45 -4.94
CA VAL A 14 -3.88 15.71 -4.59
C VAL A 14 -2.37 15.51 -4.63
N CYS A 15 -1.90 14.39 -4.09
CA CYS A 15 -0.50 13.99 -4.12
C CYS A 15 -0.03 13.61 -5.53
N ILE A 16 -0.84 12.87 -6.28
CA ILE A 16 -0.51 12.44 -7.64
C ILE A 16 -0.41 13.65 -8.57
N GLY A 17 -1.40 14.54 -8.54
CA GLY A 17 -1.45 15.72 -9.41
C GLY A 17 -0.35 16.75 -9.13
N SER A 18 0.21 16.76 -7.91
CA SER A 18 1.32 17.64 -7.54
C SER A 18 2.70 17.08 -7.90
N VAL A 19 2.85 15.75 -7.95
CA VAL A 19 4.16 15.11 -8.16
C VAL A 19 4.34 14.54 -9.56
N PHE A 20 3.25 14.07 -10.19
CA PHE A 20 3.30 13.44 -11.51
C PHE A 20 2.45 14.23 -12.52
N PRO A 21 3.06 15.06 -13.37
CA PRO A 21 2.33 15.76 -14.41
C PRO A 21 1.72 14.75 -15.39
N ASN A 22 0.43 14.91 -15.68
CA ASN A 22 -0.34 14.04 -16.57
C ASN A 22 -0.54 12.60 -16.03
N ALA A 23 -0.59 12.45 -14.71
CA ALA A 23 -1.06 11.24 -14.06
C ALA A 23 -2.53 11.35 -13.63
N THR A 24 -3.30 10.30 -13.87
CA THR A 24 -4.71 10.22 -13.50
C THR A 24 -4.94 9.09 -12.50
N LEU A 25 -5.64 9.39 -11.40
CA LEU A 25 -6.08 8.36 -10.46
C LEU A 25 -7.23 7.58 -11.11
N PHE A 26 -7.07 6.27 -11.22
CA PHE A 26 -8.09 5.40 -11.78
C PHE A 26 -9.03 4.87 -10.70
N ARG A 27 -8.47 4.33 -9.62
CA ARG A 27 -9.25 3.77 -8.50
C ARG A 27 -8.42 3.77 -7.23
N GLN A 28 -9.07 4.05 -6.10
CA GLN A 28 -8.55 3.76 -4.77
C GLN A 28 -9.47 2.76 -4.07
N LEU A 29 -8.88 1.89 -3.26
CA LEU A 29 -9.55 0.96 -2.38
C LEU A 29 -9.02 1.18 -0.97
N ILE A 30 -9.95 1.30 -0.02
CA ILE A 30 -9.66 1.30 1.41
C ILE A 30 -10.49 0.19 2.01
N LEU A 31 -9.84 -0.76 2.67
CA LEU A 31 -10.46 -1.97 3.22
C LEU A 31 -9.88 -2.26 4.60
N ASN A 32 -10.62 -3.01 5.42
CA ASN A 32 -10.09 -3.52 6.69
C ASN A 32 -9.10 -4.65 6.38
N CYS A 33 -7.93 -4.60 7.01
CA CYS A 33 -6.86 -5.56 6.77
C CYS A 33 -6.65 -6.58 7.87
N ASP A 34 -7.22 -6.34 9.05
CA ASP A 34 -7.17 -7.28 10.16
C ASP A 34 -8.54 -7.37 10.85
N ALA A 35 -8.57 -8.09 11.97
CA ALA A 35 -9.78 -8.28 12.77
C ALA A 35 -10.24 -7.00 13.48
N PHE A 36 -9.40 -5.95 13.54
CA PHE A 36 -9.70 -4.68 14.16
C PHE A 36 -10.22 -3.68 13.12
N PRO A 37 -11.46 -3.18 13.25
CA PRO A 37 -12.06 -2.30 12.26
C PRO A 37 -11.41 -0.91 12.16
N THR A 38 -10.45 -0.60 13.04
CA THR A 38 -9.67 0.64 13.04
C THR A 38 -8.47 0.58 12.09
N ASP A 39 -8.08 -0.62 11.68
CA ASP A 39 -6.87 -0.88 10.93
C ASP A 39 -7.20 -1.15 9.45
N HIS A 40 -7.10 -0.08 8.67
CA HIS A 40 -7.34 -0.12 7.24
C HIS A 40 -6.03 -0.40 6.49
N CYS A 41 -6.12 -1.03 5.32
CA CYS A 41 -5.15 -0.84 4.25
C CYS A 41 -5.75 0.06 3.18
N SER A 42 -4.85 0.66 2.41
CA SER A 42 -5.21 1.46 1.25
C SER A 42 -4.36 1.03 0.06
N GLY A 43 -4.98 0.99 -1.11
CA GLY A 43 -4.26 0.77 -2.36
C GLY A 43 -4.90 1.56 -3.48
N PHE A 44 -4.10 2.02 -4.44
CA PHE A 44 -4.63 2.73 -5.60
C PHE A 44 -3.91 2.37 -6.89
N THR A 45 -4.63 2.57 -7.99
CA THR A 45 -4.11 2.49 -9.35
C THR A 45 -4.15 3.86 -9.99
N ALA A 46 -3.06 4.26 -10.64
CA ALA A 46 -2.97 5.48 -11.42
C ALA A 46 -2.32 5.21 -12.78
N VAL A 47 -2.63 6.03 -13.77
CA VAL A 47 -2.03 5.96 -15.11
C VAL A 47 -1.19 7.20 -15.31
N SER A 48 0.12 7.03 -15.51
CA SER A 48 1.01 8.10 -15.94
C SER A 48 1.11 8.08 -17.46
N HIS A 49 0.49 9.05 -18.13
CA HIS A 49 0.52 9.14 -19.59
C HIS A 49 1.89 9.60 -20.12
N SER A 50 2.59 10.44 -19.36
CA SER A 50 3.94 10.92 -19.65
C SER A 50 4.96 9.77 -19.62
N ASP A 51 4.89 8.93 -18.60
CA ASP A 51 5.84 7.82 -18.41
C ASP A 51 5.38 6.52 -19.10
N LYS A 52 4.19 6.51 -19.72
CA LYS A 52 3.55 5.32 -20.31
C LYS A 52 3.47 4.16 -19.32
N ALA A 53 3.14 4.46 -18.06
CA ALA A 53 3.18 3.51 -16.96
C ALA A 53 1.84 3.41 -16.23
N ILE A 54 1.53 2.19 -15.78
CA ILE A 54 0.48 1.94 -14.80
C ILE A 54 1.15 1.82 -13.45
N ILE A 55 0.69 2.61 -12.49
CA ILE A 55 1.26 2.68 -11.15
C ILE A 55 0.26 2.05 -10.19
N MET A 56 0.73 1.04 -9.45
CA MET A 56 0.00 0.42 -8.36
C MET A 56 0.75 0.74 -7.07
N SER A 57 0.07 1.34 -6.11
CA SER A 57 0.65 1.68 -4.82
C SER A 57 -0.20 1.10 -3.71
N PHE A 58 0.46 0.53 -2.70
CA PHE A 58 -0.18 -0.17 -1.59
C PHE A 58 0.38 0.37 -0.27
N ARG A 59 -0.49 0.42 0.72
CA ARG A 59 -0.20 0.81 2.09
C ARG A 59 -0.81 -0.24 3.02
N GLY A 60 0.03 -0.81 3.88
CA GLY A 60 -0.41 -1.64 5.00
C GLY A 60 -1.08 -0.81 6.11
N THR A 61 -1.16 -1.38 7.30
CA THR A 61 -1.83 -0.73 8.44
C THR A 61 -1.09 0.53 8.92
N GLN A 62 -1.83 1.52 9.44
CA GLN A 62 -1.26 2.77 9.96
C GLN A 62 -0.78 2.66 11.42
N GLY A 63 -1.19 1.63 12.16
CA GLY A 63 -0.79 1.40 13.54
C GLY A 63 0.71 1.06 13.67
N PHE A 64 1.54 2.02 14.05
CA PHE A 64 2.97 1.80 14.32
C PHE A 64 3.23 0.75 15.42
N LEU A 65 2.30 0.56 16.35
CA LEU A 65 2.41 -0.47 17.38
C LEU A 65 2.36 -1.89 16.80
N GLN A 66 1.66 -2.10 15.68
CA GLN A 66 1.66 -3.38 14.97
C GLN A 66 2.98 -3.67 14.28
N LEU A 67 3.79 -2.69 13.84
CA LEU A 67 5.07 -2.99 13.20
C LEU A 67 6.04 -3.75 14.13
N VAL A 68 5.97 -3.52 15.45
CA VAL A 68 6.78 -4.25 16.44
C VAL A 68 6.20 -5.64 16.72
N THR A 69 4.89 -5.79 16.80
CA THR A 69 4.23 -7.10 16.97
C THR A 69 4.29 -7.94 15.70
N GLU A 70 3.95 -7.39 14.53
CA GLU A 70 4.09 -8.02 13.21
C GLU A 70 5.53 -8.38 12.90
N SER A 71 6.54 -7.59 13.29
CA SER A 71 7.94 -8.01 13.10
C SER A 71 8.31 -9.20 13.99
N SER A 72 7.72 -9.32 15.17
CA SER A 72 7.87 -10.54 15.98
C SER A 72 7.11 -11.71 15.34
N GLU A 73 5.88 -11.51 14.84
CA GLU A 73 5.14 -12.58 14.16
C GLU A 73 5.77 -12.99 12.83
N ALA A 74 6.27 -12.09 11.99
CA ALA A 74 6.99 -12.42 10.75
C ALA A 74 8.29 -13.23 11.01
N LEU A 75 8.83 -13.15 12.22
CA LEU A 75 9.99 -13.94 12.64
C LEU A 75 9.60 -15.26 13.30
N PHE A 76 8.47 -15.33 13.99
CA PHE A 76 8.11 -16.45 14.89
C PHE A 76 6.80 -17.17 14.54
N ALA A 77 5.99 -16.65 13.61
CA ALA A 77 4.80 -17.30 13.10
C ALA A 77 5.16 -18.41 12.10
N ASN A 78 4.22 -19.33 11.91
CA ASN A 78 4.44 -20.52 11.11
C ASN A 78 4.48 -20.15 9.62
N LYS A 79 5.68 -20.17 9.05
CA LYS A 79 5.93 -19.59 7.74
C LYS A 79 5.37 -20.45 6.62
N THR A 80 4.65 -19.82 5.69
CA THR A 80 4.17 -20.49 4.48
C THR A 80 5.24 -20.47 3.40
N ALA A 81 5.40 -21.61 2.71
CA ALA A 81 6.36 -21.72 1.62
C ALA A 81 5.87 -20.93 0.41
N PHE A 82 6.68 -19.97 -0.05
CA PHE A 82 6.37 -19.18 -1.23
C PHE A 82 6.66 -19.99 -2.50
N ILE A 83 5.80 -19.87 -3.52
CA ILE A 83 5.88 -20.68 -4.75
C ILE A 83 7.21 -20.47 -5.49
N THR A 84 7.83 -19.30 -5.36
CA THR A 84 9.11 -18.96 -5.97
C THR A 84 10.33 -19.19 -5.05
N GLY A 85 10.14 -19.86 -3.91
CA GLY A 85 11.16 -20.06 -2.89
C GLY A 85 11.19 -18.92 -1.87
N GLY A 86 11.33 -19.27 -0.59
CA GLY A 86 11.19 -18.38 0.56
C GLY A 86 10.17 -18.92 1.58
N GLN A 87 10.29 -18.48 2.84
CA GLN A 87 9.35 -18.79 3.92
C GLN A 87 8.94 -17.47 4.58
N GLU A 88 7.63 -17.17 4.55
CA GLU A 88 7.00 -15.97 5.14
C GLU A 88 6.04 -16.36 6.26
#